data_AF-A0A8I0HP98-F1
#
_entry.id   AF-A0A8I0HP98-F1
#
_cell.length_a   1.000
_cell.length_b   1.000
_cell.length_c   1.000
_cell.angle_alpha   90.00
_cell.angle_beta   90.00
_cell.angle_gamma   90.00
#
_symmetry.space_group_name_H-M   'P 1'
#
loop_
_entity.id
_entity.type
_entity.pdbx_description
1 polymer ?
#
loop_
_entity_poly.entity_id
_entity_poly.type
_entity_poly.pdbx_seq_one_letter_code
_entity_poly.pdbx_strand_id
1 'polypeptide(L)'
;MFRLFDTFPGGTVRAASVLEELEIFGSSQWGLVTTAQARALGIDRLWLSRMSARGTLQRIRHGVYALPSARHGPFQDLQATWLSTEPDLAAESRLHADDPVTVSHISAAGVHHLGDLVPARHEFSSPARRQTTQPDIQFHRQEVPPHDRVWIDGLPVTSVPRTVADLAEAAVDFDHLARVVRDAVAEHNVVVTDLAERLFPHVYSYGADSGSELVESLLNHTGFFPPDSRLAPNSWQATMSELITPELEQLLRKEIRASLSTFLDDGAFAHGQKQVMAQFTETLQQVLRQAPGLSDAGAGMSRLPGTIPSPPPPAEEHDPRGGQPLNTVEEENDD
;
A
#
# COMPACT_ATOMS: atom_id res chain seq x y z
N MET A 1 51.92 -10.21 -14.36
CA MET A 1 51.27 -10.43 -13.05
C MET A 1 49.76 -10.36 -13.23
N PHE A 2 49.17 -11.40 -13.82
CA PHE A 2 47.73 -11.64 -13.89
C PHE A 2 47.59 -13.13 -13.57
N ARG A 3 46.99 -13.46 -12.43
CA ARG A 3 46.84 -14.85 -12.01
C ARG A 3 45.87 -15.52 -12.97
N LEU A 4 46.40 -16.42 -13.80
CA LEU A 4 45.70 -17.58 -14.36
C LEU A 4 44.96 -18.26 -13.21
N PHE A 5 43.64 -18.16 -13.18
CA PHE A 5 42.84 -19.25 -12.62
C PHE A 5 42.75 -20.29 -13.72
N ASP A 6 43.74 -21.17 -13.70
CA ASP A 6 43.85 -22.31 -14.59
C ASP A 6 42.56 -23.14 -14.59
N THR A 7 42.28 -23.67 -15.77
CA THR A 7 41.42 -24.81 -16.05
C THR A 7 41.58 -25.89 -14.98
N PHE A 8 40.48 -26.38 -14.38
CA PHE A 8 40.59 -27.52 -13.47
C PHE A 8 39.43 -28.54 -13.62
N PRO A 9 39.76 -29.84 -13.78
CA PRO A 9 38.82 -30.94 -13.67
C PRO A 9 38.60 -31.32 -12.20
N GLY A 10 37.45 -31.88 -11.87
CA GLY A 10 37.08 -32.34 -10.52
C GLY A 10 35.86 -31.59 -9.97
N GLY A 11 34.70 -32.21 -10.10
CA GLY A 11 33.38 -31.60 -9.86
C GLY A 11 32.74 -32.11 -8.57
N THR A 12 32.82 -31.31 -7.51
CA THR A 12 31.77 -31.22 -6.45
C THR A 12 32.02 -30.02 -5.52
N VAL A 13 33.28 -29.61 -5.31
CA VAL A 13 33.65 -28.45 -4.46
C VAL A 13 33.53 -27.08 -5.19
N ARG A 14 32.87 -26.98 -6.35
CA ARG A 14 32.87 -25.78 -7.22
C ARG A 14 31.55 -25.06 -7.42
N ALA A 15 30.41 -25.72 -7.19
CA ALA A 15 29.11 -25.11 -7.40
C ALA A 15 28.55 -24.51 -6.11
N ALA A 16 28.80 -25.18 -4.97
CA ALA A 16 28.36 -24.70 -3.66
C ALA A 16 29.04 -23.39 -3.27
N SER A 17 30.35 -23.23 -3.50
CA SER A 17 31.08 -22.00 -3.20
C SER A 17 30.65 -20.82 -4.08
N VAL A 18 30.40 -21.08 -5.37
CA VAL A 18 29.88 -20.07 -6.32
C VAL A 18 28.48 -19.65 -5.90
N LEU A 19 27.63 -20.61 -5.54
CA LEU A 19 26.29 -20.31 -5.06
C LEU A 19 26.34 -19.53 -3.75
N GLU A 20 27.20 -19.90 -2.79
CA GLU A 20 27.39 -19.17 -1.53
C GLU A 20 27.82 -17.72 -1.77
N GLU A 21 28.79 -17.49 -2.66
CA GLU A 21 29.24 -16.13 -3.01
C GLU A 21 28.13 -15.30 -3.66
N LEU A 22 27.34 -15.92 -4.56
CA LEU A 22 26.16 -15.28 -5.14
C LEU A 22 25.08 -15.00 -4.09
N GLU A 23 24.82 -15.93 -3.17
CA GLU A 23 23.82 -15.80 -2.10
C GLU A 23 24.18 -14.66 -1.14
N ILE A 24 25.44 -14.56 -0.73
CA ILE A 24 25.93 -13.45 0.08
C ILE A 24 25.72 -12.13 -0.66
N PHE A 25 26.10 -12.05 -1.93
CA PHE A 25 25.96 -10.83 -2.73
C PHE A 25 24.49 -10.47 -3.02
N GLY A 26 23.64 -11.46 -3.30
CA GLY A 26 22.22 -11.29 -3.59
C GLY A 26 21.40 -10.92 -2.36
N SER A 27 21.89 -11.21 -1.15
CA SER A 27 21.15 -10.96 0.09
C SER A 27 20.72 -9.50 0.30
N SER A 28 21.50 -8.53 -0.22
CA SER A 28 21.18 -7.10 -0.16
C SER A 28 20.29 -6.60 -1.31
N GLN A 29 19.95 -7.48 -2.27
CA GLN A 29 19.13 -7.16 -3.45
C GLN A 29 18.12 -8.27 -3.73
N TRP A 30 17.36 -8.65 -2.69
CA TRP A 30 16.23 -9.58 -2.77
C TRP A 30 16.56 -11.02 -3.19
N GLY A 31 17.82 -11.44 -3.07
CA GLY A 31 18.30 -12.70 -3.61
C GLY A 31 18.38 -12.69 -5.14
N LEU A 32 18.43 -11.51 -5.78
CA LEU A 32 18.62 -11.36 -7.21
C LEU A 32 20.08 -11.07 -7.52
N VAL A 33 20.53 -11.45 -8.71
CA VAL A 33 21.87 -11.10 -9.20
C VAL A 33 21.86 -10.90 -10.70
N THR A 34 22.61 -9.90 -11.18
CA THR A 34 22.80 -9.70 -12.60
C THR A 34 24.00 -10.49 -13.12
N THR A 35 24.01 -10.76 -14.42
CA THR A 35 25.15 -11.40 -15.10
C THR A 35 26.41 -10.53 -15.01
N ALA A 36 26.25 -9.21 -15.01
CA ALA A 36 27.35 -8.27 -14.93
C ALA A 36 27.98 -8.26 -13.52
N GLN A 37 27.14 -8.24 -12.47
CA GLN A 37 27.58 -8.37 -11.09
C GLN A 37 28.30 -9.70 -10.84
N ALA A 38 27.74 -10.82 -11.31
CA ALA A 38 28.40 -12.13 -11.20
C ALA A 38 29.78 -12.15 -11.88
N ARG A 39 29.90 -11.51 -13.06
CA ARG A 39 31.20 -11.38 -13.74
C ARG A 39 32.19 -10.55 -12.92
N ALA A 40 31.74 -9.50 -12.24
CA ALA A 40 32.60 -8.71 -11.36
C ALA A 40 33.15 -9.53 -10.17
N LEU A 41 32.40 -10.55 -9.73
CA LEU A 41 32.84 -11.55 -8.75
C LEU A 41 33.70 -12.68 -9.38
N GLY A 42 34.05 -12.59 -10.67
CA GLY A 42 34.82 -13.62 -11.37
C GLY A 42 34.01 -14.85 -11.81
N ILE A 43 32.68 -14.80 -11.72
CA ILE A 43 31.79 -15.91 -12.08
C ILE A 43 31.36 -15.76 -13.54
N ASP A 44 31.73 -16.74 -14.38
CA ASP A 44 31.41 -16.72 -15.79
C ASP A 44 29.90 -16.91 -16.07
N ARG A 45 29.38 -16.20 -17.07
CA ARG A 45 27.96 -16.27 -17.49
C ARG A 45 27.49 -17.70 -17.79
N LEU A 46 28.36 -18.57 -18.27
CA LEU A 46 28.06 -19.96 -18.56
C LEU A 46 27.69 -20.75 -17.30
N TRP A 47 28.25 -20.40 -16.13
CA TRP A 47 27.85 -20.99 -14.85
C TRP A 47 26.42 -20.62 -14.49
N LEU A 48 26.05 -19.34 -14.58
CA LEU A 48 24.67 -18.91 -14.34
C LEU A 48 23.67 -19.61 -15.27
N SER A 49 24.02 -19.69 -16.56
CA SER A 49 23.19 -20.40 -17.56
C SER A 49 23.03 -21.89 -17.24
N ARG A 50 24.12 -22.57 -16.86
CA ARG A 50 24.08 -23.99 -16.48
C ARG A 50 23.31 -24.23 -15.18
N MET A 51 23.49 -23.39 -14.17
CA MET A 51 22.74 -23.48 -12.91
C MET A 51 21.26 -23.21 -13.15
N SER A 52 20.93 -22.29 -14.05
CA SER A 52 19.54 -22.03 -14.43
C SER A 52 18.91 -23.19 -15.20
N ALA A 53 19.64 -23.77 -16.17
CA ALA A 53 19.18 -24.94 -16.92
C ALA A 53 18.97 -26.18 -16.02
N ARG A 54 19.63 -26.25 -14.86
CA ARG A 54 19.47 -27.31 -13.85
C ARG A 54 18.43 -26.97 -12.78
N GLY A 55 17.79 -25.81 -12.85
CA GLY A 55 16.78 -25.35 -11.89
C GLY A 55 17.33 -24.85 -10.56
N THR A 56 18.65 -24.71 -10.40
CA THR A 56 19.25 -24.13 -9.18
C THR A 56 19.02 -22.62 -9.11
N LEU A 57 19.06 -21.93 -10.24
CA LEU A 57 18.75 -20.51 -10.36
C LEU A 57 17.51 -20.34 -11.25
N GLN A 58 16.67 -19.37 -10.93
CA GLN A 58 15.57 -19.00 -11.82
C GLN A 58 15.96 -17.76 -12.62
N ARG A 59 15.85 -17.80 -13.94
CA ARG A 59 16.05 -16.62 -14.76
C ARG A 59 14.76 -15.81 -14.80
N ILE A 60 14.73 -14.67 -14.10
CA ILE A 60 13.55 -13.79 -14.04
C ILE A 60 13.42 -13.01 -15.36
N ARG A 61 14.50 -12.36 -15.78
CA ARG A 61 14.55 -11.64 -17.06
C ARG A 61 15.92 -11.73 -17.72
N HIS A 62 16.10 -11.05 -18.84
CA HIS A 62 17.38 -11.08 -19.53
C HIS A 62 18.51 -10.56 -18.64
N GLY A 63 19.42 -11.46 -18.28
CA GLY A 63 20.62 -11.11 -17.54
C GLY A 63 20.43 -10.98 -16.03
N VAL A 64 19.24 -11.25 -15.49
CA VAL A 64 18.94 -11.22 -14.05
C VAL A 64 18.41 -12.58 -13.60
N TYR A 65 18.98 -13.10 -12.53
CA TYR A 65 18.67 -14.41 -11.97
C TYR A 65 18.25 -14.27 -10.51
N ALA A 66 17.23 -15.01 -10.13
CA ALA A 66 16.85 -15.26 -8.75
C ALA A 66 17.63 -16.47 -8.22
N LEU A 67 18.24 -16.26 -7.05
CA LEU A 67 18.92 -17.27 -6.25
C LEU A 67 17.89 -18.09 -5.45
N PRO A 68 18.26 -19.27 -4.92
CA PRO A 68 17.40 -20.06 -4.05
C PRO A 68 16.81 -19.29 -2.87
N SER A 69 17.56 -18.34 -2.29
CA SER A 69 17.07 -17.48 -1.20
C SER A 69 16.09 -16.37 -1.65
N ALA A 70 15.92 -16.16 -2.96
CA ALA A 70 15.13 -15.05 -3.47
C ALA A 70 13.68 -15.15 -3.02
N ARG A 71 13.16 -14.03 -2.49
CA ARG A 71 11.75 -13.95 -2.13
C ARG A 71 10.92 -13.87 -3.40
N HIS A 72 9.93 -14.76 -3.48
CA HIS A 72 8.89 -14.68 -4.49
C HIS A 72 7.84 -13.68 -4.01
N GLY A 73 7.47 -12.73 -4.87
CA GLY A 73 6.52 -11.68 -4.52
C GLY A 73 6.04 -10.93 -5.76
N PRO A 74 4.97 -10.13 -5.62
CA PRO A 74 4.36 -9.42 -6.74
C PRO A 74 5.32 -8.45 -7.44
N PHE A 75 6.33 -7.94 -6.72
CA PHE A 75 7.29 -6.97 -7.23
C PHE A 75 8.60 -7.59 -7.73
N GLN A 76 8.77 -8.92 -7.72
CA GLN A 76 10.03 -9.56 -8.11
C GLN A 76 10.45 -9.21 -9.55
N ASP A 77 9.48 -9.15 -10.47
CA ASP A 77 9.75 -8.74 -11.86
C ASP A 77 10.14 -7.26 -11.94
N LEU A 78 9.47 -6.38 -11.20
CA LEU A 78 9.82 -4.95 -11.12
C LEU A 78 11.22 -4.75 -10.54
N GLN A 79 11.59 -5.45 -9.47
CA GLN A 79 12.91 -5.43 -8.86
C GLN A 79 13.99 -5.91 -9.84
N ALA A 80 13.74 -7.02 -10.54
CA ALA A 80 14.64 -7.53 -11.57
C ALA A 80 14.79 -6.53 -12.73
N THR A 81 13.69 -5.87 -13.12
CA THR A 81 13.68 -4.81 -14.14
C THR A 81 14.54 -3.63 -13.71
N TRP A 82 14.35 -3.14 -12.48
CA TRP A 82 15.12 -2.05 -11.92
C TRP A 82 16.62 -2.38 -11.85
N LEU A 83 16.99 -3.59 -11.42
CA LEU A 83 18.38 -4.05 -11.45
C LEU A 83 18.96 -4.04 -12.87
N SER A 84 18.17 -4.42 -13.87
CA SER A 84 18.61 -4.44 -15.27
C SER A 84 18.86 -3.06 -15.89
N THR A 85 18.40 -1.98 -15.24
CA THR A 85 18.60 -0.61 -15.75
C THR A 85 20.07 -0.15 -15.63
N GLU A 86 20.81 -0.68 -14.65
CA GLU A 86 22.22 -0.41 -14.39
C GLU A 86 22.94 -1.68 -13.90
N PRO A 87 23.05 -2.71 -14.76
CA PRO A 87 23.32 -4.08 -14.32
C PRO A 87 24.68 -4.25 -13.63
N ASP A 88 25.64 -3.36 -13.83
CA ASP A 88 26.96 -3.40 -13.20
C ASP A 88 26.95 -2.93 -11.74
N LEU A 89 25.96 -2.14 -11.32
CA LEU A 89 25.87 -1.58 -9.96
C LEU A 89 24.97 -2.43 -9.05
N ALA A 90 25.43 -2.69 -7.83
CA ALA A 90 24.64 -3.31 -6.77
C ALA A 90 23.54 -2.36 -6.27
N ALA A 91 22.42 -2.89 -5.78
CA ALA A 91 21.31 -2.09 -5.25
C ALA A 91 21.77 -1.13 -4.15
N GLU A 92 22.59 -1.62 -3.22
CA GLU A 92 23.14 -0.83 -2.11
C GLU A 92 23.99 0.36 -2.60
N SER A 93 24.83 0.16 -3.63
CA SER A 93 25.62 1.25 -4.21
C SER A 93 24.75 2.33 -4.84
N ARG A 94 23.54 1.99 -5.29
CA ARG A 94 22.59 2.94 -5.86
C ARG A 94 21.83 3.74 -4.81
N LEU A 95 21.84 3.32 -3.53
CA LEU A 95 21.27 4.11 -2.42
C LEU A 95 21.95 5.48 -2.29
N HIS A 96 23.23 5.52 -2.63
CA HIS A 96 24.08 6.71 -2.55
C HIS A 96 24.33 7.36 -3.92
N ALA A 97 23.67 6.89 -4.98
CA ALA A 97 23.74 7.59 -6.24
C ALA A 97 23.04 8.95 -6.11
N ASP A 98 23.63 9.99 -6.70
CA ASP A 98 22.99 11.31 -6.73
C ASP A 98 21.62 11.22 -7.45
N ASP A 99 21.61 10.49 -8.56
CA ASP A 99 20.49 10.43 -9.53
C ASP A 99 20.10 8.98 -9.94
N PRO A 100 19.65 8.12 -9.02
CA PRO A 100 19.19 6.78 -9.31
C PRO A 100 17.93 6.81 -10.16
N VAL A 101 17.86 5.84 -11.08
CA VAL A 101 16.62 5.47 -11.74
C VAL A 101 15.59 5.12 -10.67
N THR A 102 14.46 5.82 -10.65
CA THR A 102 13.44 5.71 -9.60
C THR A 102 12.15 5.15 -10.21
N VAL A 103 11.50 4.18 -9.56
CA VAL A 103 10.18 3.68 -9.96
C VAL A 103 9.16 4.82 -9.83
N SER A 104 8.37 5.07 -10.86
CA SER A 104 7.44 6.20 -10.91
C SER A 104 6.10 5.84 -11.56
N HIS A 105 5.19 6.81 -11.63
CA HIS A 105 3.89 6.70 -12.31
C HIS A 105 3.09 5.45 -11.87
N ILE A 106 2.53 4.67 -12.81
CA ILE A 106 1.64 3.55 -12.48
C ILE A 106 2.39 2.45 -11.70
N SER A 107 3.67 2.22 -12.01
CA SER A 107 4.47 1.26 -11.24
C SER A 107 4.68 1.69 -9.79
N ALA A 108 4.90 2.98 -9.54
CA ALA A 108 4.99 3.50 -8.17
C ALA A 108 3.65 3.43 -7.45
N ALA A 109 2.54 3.72 -8.14
CA ALA A 109 1.20 3.57 -7.57
C ALA A 109 0.94 2.14 -7.09
N GLY A 110 1.32 1.14 -7.91
CA GLY A 110 1.21 -0.26 -7.53
C GLY A 110 2.07 -0.65 -6.32
N VAL A 111 3.27 -0.07 -6.17
CA VAL A 111 4.14 -0.30 -5.00
C VAL A 111 3.58 0.35 -3.73
N HIS A 112 2.97 1.53 -3.85
CA HIS A 112 2.30 2.20 -2.74
C HIS A 112 0.91 1.63 -2.42
N HIS A 113 0.35 0.77 -3.28
CA HIS A 113 -1.04 0.32 -3.21
C HIS A 113 -2.07 1.43 -3.42
N LEU A 114 -1.76 2.39 -4.31
CA LEU A 114 -2.66 3.49 -4.66
C LEU A 114 -3.58 3.09 -5.83
N GLY A 115 -4.88 3.14 -5.59
CA GLY A 115 -5.89 2.80 -6.57
C GLY A 115 -5.78 1.34 -7.05
N ASP A 116 -6.40 1.07 -8.19
CA ASP A 116 -6.45 -0.24 -8.83
C ASP A 116 -5.76 -0.26 -10.21
N LEU A 117 -4.73 0.58 -10.35
CA LEU A 117 -3.96 0.71 -11.58
C LEU A 117 -3.02 -0.49 -11.76
N VAL A 118 -3.11 -1.14 -12.92
CA VAL A 118 -2.18 -2.20 -13.31
C VAL A 118 -1.22 -1.67 -14.38
N PRO A 119 0.10 -1.60 -14.12
CA PRO A 119 1.06 -1.11 -15.09
C PRO A 119 1.12 -2.04 -16.30
N ALA A 120 0.89 -1.51 -17.51
CA ALA A 120 1.15 -2.25 -18.75
C ALA A 120 2.66 -2.40 -19.02
N ARG A 121 3.47 -1.52 -18.41
CA ARG A 121 4.93 -1.47 -18.49
C ARG A 121 5.50 -1.04 -17.14
N HIS A 122 6.71 -1.46 -16.83
CA HIS A 122 7.45 -0.94 -15.69
C HIS A 122 7.94 0.48 -16.00
N GLU A 123 7.48 1.43 -15.20
CA GLU A 123 7.71 2.86 -15.40
C GLU A 123 8.76 3.39 -14.44
N PHE A 124 9.74 4.12 -14.98
CA PHE A 124 10.83 4.69 -14.22
C PHE A 124 11.11 6.12 -14.63
N SER A 125 11.45 6.98 -13.67
CA SER A 125 11.98 8.32 -13.89
C SER A 125 13.51 8.33 -13.80
N SER A 126 14.16 9.04 -14.72
CA SER A 126 15.61 9.23 -14.78
C SER A 126 15.92 10.64 -15.31
N PRO A 127 16.86 11.39 -14.70
CA PRO A 127 17.20 12.73 -15.17
C PRO A 127 17.91 12.69 -16.53
N ALA A 128 18.75 11.68 -16.73
CA ALA A 128 19.37 11.40 -18.02
C ALA A 128 18.39 10.71 -18.96
N ARG A 129 18.45 11.06 -20.25
CA ARG A 129 17.69 10.36 -21.30
C ARG A 129 18.17 8.92 -21.39
N ARG A 130 17.26 7.97 -21.20
CA ARG A 130 17.50 6.54 -21.39
C ARG A 130 16.67 6.01 -22.55
N GLN A 131 17.30 5.22 -23.41
CA GLN A 131 16.61 4.50 -24.48
C GLN A 131 16.64 3.02 -24.15
N THR A 132 15.51 2.34 -24.35
CA THR A 132 15.37 0.90 -24.15
C THR A 132 14.77 0.26 -25.39
N THR A 133 15.24 -0.94 -25.72
CA THR A 133 14.63 -1.80 -26.74
C THR A 133 13.62 -2.78 -26.12
N GLN A 134 13.51 -2.80 -24.79
CA GLN A 134 12.61 -3.68 -24.05
C GLN A 134 11.20 -3.04 -24.01
N PRO A 135 10.18 -3.67 -24.62
CA PRO A 135 8.85 -3.08 -24.78
C PRO A 135 8.04 -3.00 -23.47
N ASP A 136 8.47 -3.74 -22.45
CA ASP A 136 7.89 -3.78 -21.10
C ASP A 136 8.45 -2.68 -20.17
N ILE A 137 9.35 -1.82 -20.65
CA ILE A 137 9.98 -0.76 -19.84
C ILE A 137 9.68 0.61 -20.47
N GLN A 138 9.32 1.57 -19.62
CA GLN A 138 9.17 2.97 -20.01
C GLN A 138 10.02 3.86 -19.11
N PHE A 139 10.81 4.73 -19.74
CA PHE A 139 11.60 5.75 -19.05
C PHE A 139 11.02 7.13 -19.30
N HIS A 140 10.72 7.82 -18.20
CA HIS A 140 10.36 9.22 -18.17
C HIS A 140 11.61 10.05 -17.89
N ARG A 141 11.87 11.05 -18.73
CA ARG A 141 13.02 11.94 -18.54
C ARG A 141 12.65 13.03 -17.54
N GLN A 142 12.92 12.78 -16.27
CA GLN A 142 12.54 13.64 -15.18
C GLN A 142 13.50 13.45 -14.01
N GLU A 143 13.88 14.56 -13.39
CA GLU A 143 14.61 14.54 -12.13
C GLU A 143 13.62 14.24 -10.99
N VAL A 144 13.99 13.33 -10.09
CA VAL A 144 13.24 13.05 -8.87
C VAL A 144 14.05 13.58 -7.69
N PRO A 145 13.66 14.73 -7.11
CA PRO A 145 14.36 15.31 -5.98
C PRO A 145 14.45 14.34 -4.79
N PRO A 146 15.48 14.44 -3.92
CA PRO A 146 15.62 13.53 -2.78
C PRO A 146 14.41 13.48 -1.84
N HIS A 147 13.69 14.59 -1.67
CA HIS A 147 12.48 14.65 -0.82
C HIS A 147 11.26 13.95 -1.44
N ASP A 148 11.29 13.72 -2.76
CA ASP A 148 10.27 12.98 -3.50
C ASP A 148 10.70 11.56 -3.81
N ARG A 149 11.76 11.09 -3.18
CA ARG A 149 12.28 9.73 -3.33
C ARG A 149 12.16 9.01 -1.99
N VAL A 150 11.49 7.87 -2.01
CA VAL A 150 11.35 6.98 -0.85
C VAL A 150 11.89 5.60 -1.20
N TRP A 151 12.41 4.90 -0.20
CA TRP A 151 12.89 3.53 -0.37
C TRP A 151 11.87 2.58 0.25
N ILE A 152 11.25 1.74 -0.58
CA ILE A 152 10.28 0.72 -0.17
C ILE A 152 10.90 -0.63 -0.45
N ASP A 153 11.14 -1.41 0.60
CA ASP A 153 11.83 -2.69 0.54
C ASP A 153 13.14 -2.64 -0.27
N GLY A 154 13.90 -1.53 -0.21
CA GLY A 154 15.16 -1.37 -0.96
C GLY A 154 15.01 -0.95 -2.42
N LEU A 155 13.79 -0.69 -2.89
CA LEU A 155 13.50 -0.15 -4.22
C LEU A 155 13.29 1.36 -4.13
N PRO A 156 13.93 2.19 -4.97
CA PRO A 156 13.66 3.62 -4.99
C PRO A 156 12.36 3.88 -5.74
N VAL A 157 11.41 4.53 -5.07
CA VAL A 157 10.08 4.84 -5.58
C VAL A 157 9.81 6.34 -5.39
N THR A 158 9.06 6.95 -6.30
CA THR A 158 8.54 8.31 -6.08
C THR A 158 7.67 8.36 -4.83
N SER A 159 7.70 9.46 -4.07
CA SER A 159 6.82 9.67 -2.92
C SER A 159 5.35 9.58 -3.34
N VAL A 160 4.43 9.30 -2.40
CA VAL A 160 2.99 9.25 -2.72
C VAL A 160 2.52 10.54 -3.40
N PRO A 161 2.80 11.76 -2.89
CA PRO A 161 2.29 12.98 -3.52
C PRO A 161 2.94 13.23 -4.89
N ARG A 162 4.18 12.74 -5.12
CA ARG A 162 4.87 12.82 -6.43
C ARG A 162 4.23 11.87 -7.41
N THR A 163 3.95 10.65 -6.98
CA THR A 163 3.28 9.62 -7.78
C THR A 163 1.90 10.10 -8.25
N VAL A 164 1.13 10.74 -7.36
CA VAL A 164 -0.16 11.35 -7.72
C VAL A 164 0.00 12.42 -8.81
N ALA A 165 1.01 13.29 -8.67
CA ALA A 165 1.31 14.32 -9.66
C ALA A 165 1.73 13.74 -11.01
N ASP A 166 2.60 12.73 -11.00
CA ASP A 166 3.08 12.05 -12.21
C ASP A 166 1.93 11.37 -12.98
N LEU A 167 0.97 10.76 -12.26
CA LEU A 167 -0.25 10.20 -12.87
C LEU A 167 -1.16 11.28 -13.45
N ALA A 168 -1.27 12.43 -12.78
CA ALA A 168 -2.03 13.56 -13.28
C ALA A 168 -1.39 14.15 -14.55
N GLU A 169 -0.05 14.27 -14.57
CA GLU A 169 0.75 14.69 -15.74
C GLU A 169 0.54 13.74 -16.92
N ALA A 170 0.49 12.44 -16.66
CA ALA A 170 0.22 11.41 -17.67
C ALA A 170 -1.24 11.37 -18.16
N ALA A 171 -2.10 12.26 -17.64
CA ALA A 171 -3.53 12.35 -18.00
C ALA A 171 -4.28 11.02 -17.86
N VAL A 172 -4.01 10.30 -16.76
CA VAL A 172 -4.83 9.15 -16.34
C VAL A 172 -6.29 9.59 -16.20
N ASP A 173 -7.25 8.73 -16.53
CA ASP A 173 -8.66 9.11 -16.46
C ASP A 173 -9.09 9.46 -15.02
N PHE A 174 -10.10 10.31 -14.95
CA PHE A 174 -10.57 10.92 -13.70
C PHE A 174 -10.96 9.89 -12.63
N ASP A 175 -11.56 8.76 -13.04
CA ASP A 175 -12.01 7.72 -12.11
C ASP A 175 -10.83 7.02 -11.43
N HIS A 176 -9.79 6.63 -12.18
CA HIS A 176 -8.58 6.08 -11.59
C HIS A 176 -7.82 7.11 -10.74
N LEU A 177 -7.69 8.36 -11.21
CA LEU A 177 -7.03 9.41 -10.43
C LEU A 177 -7.78 9.69 -9.12
N ALA A 178 -9.10 9.62 -9.12
CA ALA A 178 -9.93 9.82 -7.94
C ALA A 178 -9.66 8.74 -6.87
N ARG A 179 -9.57 7.47 -7.27
CA ARG A 179 -9.19 6.37 -6.35
C ARG A 179 -7.80 6.56 -5.78
N VAL A 180 -6.83 6.92 -6.62
CA VAL A 180 -5.45 7.20 -6.20
C VAL A 180 -5.39 8.34 -5.18
N VAL A 181 -6.11 9.45 -5.43
CA VAL A 181 -6.14 10.59 -4.50
C VAL A 181 -6.83 10.24 -3.19
N ARG A 182 -7.93 9.47 -3.24
CA ARG A 182 -8.58 8.92 -2.04
C ARG A 182 -7.58 8.11 -1.21
N ASP A 183 -6.87 7.16 -1.81
CA ASP A 183 -5.95 6.26 -1.09
C ASP A 183 -4.77 7.04 -0.52
N ALA A 184 -4.24 8.01 -1.26
CA ALA A 184 -3.19 8.92 -0.79
C ALA A 184 -3.61 9.66 0.50
N VAL A 185 -4.85 10.13 0.58
CA VAL A 185 -5.36 10.84 1.77
C VAL A 185 -5.75 9.86 2.89
N ALA A 186 -6.49 8.81 2.56
CA ALA A 186 -7.09 7.90 3.54
C ALA A 186 -6.09 6.92 4.16
N GLU A 187 -5.15 6.40 3.36
CA GLU A 187 -4.24 5.33 3.78
C GLU A 187 -2.82 5.86 4.06
N HIS A 188 -2.39 6.87 3.30
CA HIS A 188 -1.04 7.44 3.42
C HIS A 188 -0.98 8.77 4.17
N ASN A 189 -2.12 9.30 4.65
CA ASN A 189 -2.21 10.56 5.41
C ASN A 189 -1.58 11.75 4.68
N VAL A 190 -1.64 11.77 3.35
CA VAL A 190 -1.14 12.92 2.57
C VAL A 190 -2.03 14.12 2.82
N VAL A 191 -1.41 15.27 3.08
CA VAL A 191 -2.13 16.53 3.31
C VAL A 191 -2.78 17.00 2.02
N VAL A 192 -4.08 17.29 2.08
CA VAL A 192 -4.89 17.73 0.93
C VAL A 192 -4.32 18.98 0.24
N THR A 193 -3.79 19.93 1.02
CA THR A 193 -3.17 21.15 0.48
C THR A 193 -1.94 20.84 -0.37
N ASP A 194 -1.13 19.86 0.05
CA ASP A 194 0.08 19.47 -0.68
C ASP A 194 -0.28 18.80 -2.01
N LEU A 195 -1.36 17.98 -2.03
CA LEU A 195 -1.90 17.43 -3.27
C LEU A 195 -2.45 18.52 -4.19
N ALA A 196 -3.18 19.51 -3.63
CA ALA A 196 -3.70 20.62 -4.40
C ALA A 196 -2.57 21.42 -5.08
N GLU A 197 -1.49 21.71 -4.37
CA GLU A 197 -0.31 22.39 -4.93
C GLU A 197 0.34 21.58 -6.06
N ARG A 198 0.48 20.25 -5.87
CA ARG A 198 1.08 19.36 -6.87
C ARG A 198 0.20 19.12 -8.09
N LEU A 199 -1.12 19.14 -7.92
CA LEU A 199 -2.08 18.94 -9.01
C LEU A 199 -2.42 20.23 -9.77
N PHE A 200 -2.12 21.40 -9.19
CA PHE A 200 -2.36 22.70 -9.82
C PHE A 200 -1.87 22.82 -11.27
N PRO A 201 -0.68 22.31 -11.66
CA PRO A 201 -0.23 22.37 -13.06
C PRO A 201 -1.09 21.57 -14.05
N HIS A 202 -1.95 20.67 -13.58
CA HIS A 202 -2.71 19.71 -14.39
C HIS A 202 -4.22 19.95 -14.38
N VAL A 203 -4.70 21.00 -13.71
CA VAL A 203 -6.15 21.25 -13.48
C VAL A 203 -6.97 21.33 -14.77
N TYR A 204 -6.41 21.92 -15.83
CA TYR A 204 -7.10 22.07 -17.11
C TYR A 204 -7.36 20.74 -17.82
N SER A 205 -6.52 19.72 -17.61
CA SER A 205 -6.73 18.38 -18.16
C SER A 205 -7.96 17.68 -17.56
N TYR A 206 -8.36 18.12 -16.36
CA TYR A 206 -9.49 17.57 -15.60
C TYR A 206 -10.67 18.54 -15.49
N GLY A 207 -10.60 19.70 -16.16
CA GLY A 207 -11.69 20.68 -16.17
C GLY A 207 -11.92 21.42 -14.85
N ALA A 208 -10.87 21.61 -14.05
CA ALA A 208 -10.92 22.39 -12.80
C ALA A 208 -10.18 23.72 -12.93
N ASP A 209 -10.57 24.73 -12.13
CA ASP A 209 -9.97 26.06 -12.11
C ASP A 209 -8.86 26.19 -11.06
N SER A 210 -8.82 25.28 -10.07
CA SER A 210 -7.78 25.25 -9.03
C SER A 210 -7.41 23.83 -8.59
N GLY A 211 -6.23 23.68 -8.00
CA GLY A 211 -5.79 22.39 -7.45
C GLY A 211 -6.67 21.90 -6.31
N SER A 212 -7.17 22.82 -5.47
CA SER A 212 -8.09 22.49 -4.38
C SER A 212 -9.43 21.98 -4.90
N GLU A 213 -9.99 22.65 -5.92
CA GLU A 213 -11.22 22.22 -6.58
C GLU A 213 -11.06 20.84 -7.24
N LEU A 214 -9.91 20.58 -7.87
CA LEU A 214 -9.62 19.28 -8.46
C LEU A 214 -9.58 18.19 -7.38
N VAL A 215 -8.82 18.39 -6.29
CA VAL A 215 -8.75 17.41 -5.20
C VAL A 215 -10.13 17.18 -4.59
N GLU A 216 -10.90 18.24 -4.35
CA GLU A 216 -12.25 18.13 -3.81
C GLU A 216 -13.17 17.33 -4.75
N SER A 217 -13.14 17.62 -6.06
CA SER A 217 -13.94 16.90 -7.06
C SER A 217 -13.57 15.41 -7.13
N LEU A 218 -12.28 15.09 -7.07
CA LEU A 218 -11.77 13.72 -7.05
C LEU A 218 -12.22 12.97 -5.79
N LEU A 219 -12.10 13.59 -4.61
CA LEU A 219 -12.53 12.98 -3.35
C LEU A 219 -14.06 12.78 -3.31
N ASN A 220 -14.82 13.80 -3.72
CA ASN A 220 -16.28 13.74 -3.80
C ASN A 220 -16.77 12.63 -4.73
N HIS A 221 -16.10 12.41 -5.86
CA HIS A 221 -16.41 11.32 -6.79
C HIS A 221 -16.30 9.93 -6.14
N THR A 222 -15.36 9.75 -5.21
CA THR A 222 -15.23 8.49 -4.44
C THR A 222 -16.16 8.39 -3.23
N GLY A 223 -16.89 9.46 -2.90
CA GLY A 223 -17.68 9.57 -1.67
C GLY A 223 -16.84 9.69 -0.40
N PHE A 224 -15.54 10.03 -0.51
CA PHE A 224 -14.64 10.21 0.62
C PHE A 224 -14.55 11.67 1.02
N PHE A 225 -14.61 11.93 2.32
CA PHE A 225 -14.60 13.29 2.88
C PHE A 225 -13.61 13.37 4.05
N PRO A 226 -12.48 14.10 3.91
CA PRO A 226 -11.46 14.17 4.96
C PRO A 226 -11.97 14.94 6.20
N PRO A 227 -11.66 14.49 7.43
CA PRO A 227 -12.14 15.10 8.69
C PRO A 227 -11.73 16.57 8.91
N ASP A 228 -10.56 16.96 8.41
CA ASP A 228 -9.95 18.29 8.62
C ASP A 228 -10.08 19.25 7.42
N SER A 229 -11.00 18.95 6.50
CA SER A 229 -11.17 19.79 5.32
C SER A 229 -11.73 21.18 5.70
N ARG A 230 -10.83 22.18 5.77
CA ARG A 230 -11.19 23.60 5.53
C ARG A 230 -11.84 23.81 4.14
N LEU A 231 -11.82 22.77 3.32
CA LEU A 231 -12.41 22.62 1.99
C LEU A 231 -13.74 21.83 2.01
N ALA A 232 -14.29 21.46 3.17
CA ALA A 232 -15.67 20.99 3.21
C ALA A 232 -16.55 22.15 2.72
N PRO A 233 -17.26 22.01 1.57
CA PRO A 233 -18.23 23.01 1.21
C PRO A 233 -19.25 23.08 2.33
N ASN A 234 -19.89 24.23 2.45
CA ASN A 234 -21.04 24.46 3.32
C ASN A 234 -22.24 23.49 3.07
N SER A 235 -22.06 22.45 2.24
CA SER A 235 -22.99 21.36 1.99
C SER A 235 -23.19 20.44 3.19
N TRP A 236 -22.22 20.24 4.09
CA TRP A 236 -22.50 19.44 5.29
C TRP A 236 -23.54 20.11 6.18
N GLN A 237 -23.43 21.42 6.38
CA GLN A 237 -24.45 22.18 7.10
C GLN A 237 -25.75 22.24 6.30
N ALA A 238 -25.73 22.51 5.00
CA ALA A 238 -26.93 22.63 4.18
C ALA A 238 -27.69 21.30 4.02
N THR A 239 -26.98 20.20 3.71
CA THR A 239 -27.54 18.86 3.55
C THR A 239 -27.96 18.26 4.90
N MET A 240 -27.22 18.52 5.99
CA MET A 240 -27.68 18.13 7.33
C MET A 240 -28.86 18.97 7.81
N SER A 241 -28.92 20.27 7.50
CA SER A 241 -30.04 21.12 7.95
C SER A 241 -31.35 20.87 7.20
N GLU A 242 -31.31 20.33 5.98
CA GLU A 242 -32.52 19.80 5.31
C GLU A 242 -33.01 18.46 5.89
N LEU A 243 -32.11 17.66 6.49
CA LEU A 243 -32.43 16.34 7.05
C LEU A 243 -32.71 16.35 8.57
N ILE A 244 -32.28 17.39 9.28
CA ILE A 244 -32.55 17.57 10.71
C ILE A 244 -33.93 18.22 10.86
N THR A 245 -34.93 17.44 11.25
CA THR A 245 -36.22 17.98 11.71
C THR A 245 -36.01 18.91 12.92
N PRO A 246 -36.81 19.98 13.11
CA PRO A 246 -36.67 20.92 14.23
C PRO A 246 -36.65 20.24 15.62
N GLU A 247 -37.35 19.11 15.75
CA GLU A 247 -37.37 18.30 16.98
C GLU A 247 -36.02 17.62 17.25
N LEU A 248 -35.35 17.11 16.21
CA LEU A 248 -34.05 16.47 16.28
C LEU A 248 -32.95 17.49 16.63
N GLU A 249 -33.05 18.71 16.10
CA GLU A 249 -32.13 19.81 16.43
C GLU A 249 -32.21 20.20 17.91
N GLN A 250 -33.43 20.26 18.47
CA GLN A 250 -33.62 20.57 19.89
C GLN A 250 -33.09 19.47 20.81
N LEU A 251 -33.27 18.19 20.43
CA LEU A 251 -32.75 17.06 21.18
C LEU A 251 -31.22 17.00 21.14
N LEU A 252 -30.61 17.16 19.96
CA LEU A 252 -29.16 17.25 19.81
C LEU A 252 -28.56 18.43 20.59
N ARG A 253 -29.17 19.62 20.52
CA ARG A 253 -28.70 20.80 21.26
C ARG A 253 -28.78 20.63 22.78
N LYS A 254 -29.83 19.96 23.28
CA LYS A 254 -29.99 19.70 24.71
C LYS A 254 -28.94 18.72 25.23
N GLU A 255 -28.68 17.66 24.47
CA GLU A 255 -27.75 16.61 24.86
C GLU A 255 -26.29 17.07 24.72
N ILE A 256 -25.93 17.71 23.59
CA ILE A 256 -24.59 18.28 23.37
C ILE A 256 -24.24 19.30 24.46
N ARG A 257 -25.21 20.13 24.91
CA ARG A 257 -25.00 21.09 26.00
C ARG A 257 -24.77 20.40 27.35
N ALA A 258 -25.51 19.34 27.63
CA ALA A 258 -25.32 18.56 28.86
C ALA A 258 -23.93 17.90 28.85
N SER A 259 -23.54 17.25 27.76
CA SER A 259 -22.24 16.60 27.63
C SER A 259 -21.08 17.59 27.61
N LEU A 260 -21.21 18.77 26.96
CA LEU A 260 -20.19 19.83 26.98
C LEU A 260 -20.00 20.44 28.37
N SER A 261 -21.06 20.53 29.18
CA SER A 261 -20.95 21.05 30.55
C SER A 261 -20.15 20.12 31.46
N THR A 262 -20.30 18.81 31.31
CA THR A 262 -19.49 17.82 32.03
C THR A 262 -18.03 17.81 31.55
N PHE A 263 -17.79 18.20 30.30
CA PHE A 263 -16.46 18.16 29.67
C PHE A 263 -15.56 19.34 30.04
N LEU A 264 -16.15 20.51 30.31
CA LEU A 264 -15.40 21.72 30.68
C LEU A 264 -14.82 21.66 32.10
N ASP A 265 -15.27 20.73 32.93
CA ASP A 265 -14.80 20.56 34.31
C ASP A 265 -13.52 19.70 34.42
N ASP A 266 -13.19 18.85 33.44
CA ASP A 266 -12.16 17.78 33.61
C ASP A 266 -10.84 17.99 32.85
N GLY A 267 -10.62 19.16 32.22
CA GLY A 267 -9.27 19.68 31.94
C GLY A 267 -8.28 18.83 31.11
N ALA A 268 -8.71 17.88 30.27
CA ALA A 268 -7.79 17.02 29.50
C ALA A 268 -8.20 16.85 28.01
N PHE A 269 -7.79 17.81 27.18
CA PHE A 269 -8.21 17.92 25.77
C PHE A 269 -7.70 16.78 24.84
N ALA A 270 -6.63 16.08 25.20
CA ALA A 270 -5.98 15.11 24.31
C ALA A 270 -6.50 13.66 24.42
N HIS A 271 -7.09 13.26 25.57
CA HIS A 271 -7.75 11.95 25.73
C HIS A 271 -9.26 12.01 25.45
N GLY A 272 -9.82 13.22 25.37
CA GLY A 272 -11.25 13.44 25.24
C GLY A 272 -11.82 13.10 23.87
N GLN A 273 -11.08 13.27 22.77
CA GLN A 273 -11.64 13.10 21.41
C GLN A 273 -12.18 11.70 21.13
N LYS A 274 -11.47 10.63 21.55
CA LYS A 274 -11.97 9.25 21.38
C LYS A 274 -13.21 8.98 22.23
N GLN A 275 -13.22 9.49 23.47
CA GLN A 275 -14.35 9.34 24.40
C GLN A 275 -15.59 10.08 23.89
N VAL A 276 -15.40 11.30 23.38
CA VAL A 276 -16.45 12.15 22.80
C VAL A 276 -17.04 11.49 21.56
N MET A 277 -16.19 10.94 20.68
CA MET A 277 -16.72 10.27 19.50
C MET A 277 -17.47 8.98 19.81
N ALA A 278 -17.02 8.22 20.82
CA ALA A 278 -17.74 7.04 21.29
C ALA A 278 -19.11 7.41 21.90
N GLN A 279 -19.15 8.40 22.79
CA GLN A 279 -20.39 8.86 23.43
C GLN A 279 -21.37 9.46 22.42
N PHE A 280 -20.88 10.22 21.44
CA PHE A 280 -21.70 10.76 20.37
C PHE A 280 -22.33 9.66 19.51
N THR A 281 -21.55 8.64 19.17
CA THR A 281 -22.01 7.47 18.40
C THR A 281 -23.09 6.69 19.16
N GLU A 282 -22.92 6.51 20.47
CA GLU A 282 -23.87 5.81 21.33
C GLU A 282 -25.18 6.58 21.49
N THR A 283 -25.10 7.91 21.65
CA THR A 283 -26.27 8.79 21.71
C THR A 283 -27.05 8.77 20.40
N LEU A 284 -26.37 8.83 19.25
CA LEU A 284 -27.00 8.72 17.93
C LEU A 284 -27.72 7.37 17.76
N GLN A 285 -27.10 6.27 18.18
CA GLN A 285 -27.73 4.95 18.15
C GLN A 285 -28.98 4.87 19.04
N GLN A 286 -28.96 5.55 20.19
CA GLN A 286 -30.09 5.58 21.11
C GLN A 286 -31.26 6.39 20.55
N VAL A 287 -30.99 7.50 19.88
CA VAL A 287 -32.00 8.33 19.21
C VAL A 287 -32.63 7.58 18.02
N LEU A 288 -31.82 6.90 17.20
CA LEU A 288 -32.32 6.08 16.09
C LEU A 288 -33.20 4.92 16.56
N ARG A 289 -32.96 4.38 17.76
CA ARG A 289 -33.78 3.32 18.37
C ARG A 289 -35.15 3.81 18.84
N GLN A 290 -35.29 5.10 19.15
CA GLN A 290 -36.54 5.70 19.66
C GLN A 290 -37.43 6.31 18.57
N ALA A 291 -36.94 6.44 17.33
CA ALA A 291 -37.71 6.96 16.19
C ALA A 291 -37.59 6.03 14.97
N PRO A 292 -38.29 4.88 14.95
CA PRO A 292 -38.14 3.86 13.90
C PRO A 292 -38.64 4.28 12.51
N GLY A 293 -39.39 5.38 12.39
CA GLY A 293 -39.87 5.91 11.10
C GLY A 293 -38.80 6.57 10.21
N LEU A 294 -37.56 6.69 10.70
CA LEU A 294 -36.41 7.20 9.94
C LEU A 294 -35.61 6.09 9.24
N SER A 295 -36.05 4.83 9.32
CA SER A 295 -35.34 3.67 8.76
C SER A 295 -35.19 3.71 7.24
N ASP A 296 -36.14 4.31 6.51
CA ASP A 296 -36.08 4.37 5.03
C ASP A 296 -35.10 5.43 4.51
N ALA A 297 -34.69 6.40 5.32
CA ALA A 297 -33.56 7.28 5.01
C ALA A 297 -32.20 6.64 5.39
N GLY A 298 -32.23 5.63 6.28
CA GLY A 298 -31.06 4.95 6.82
C GLY A 298 -30.50 3.79 5.98
N ALA A 299 -31.19 3.36 4.91
CA ALA A 299 -30.69 2.30 4.03
C ALA A 299 -29.37 2.67 3.31
N GLY A 300 -29.05 3.96 3.21
CA GLY A 300 -27.77 4.45 2.70
C GLY A 300 -26.64 4.53 3.74
N MET A 301 -26.92 4.38 5.04
CA MET A 301 -25.96 4.58 6.13
C MET A 301 -25.41 3.27 6.73
N SER A 302 -25.89 2.08 6.33
CA SER A 302 -25.37 0.79 6.82
C SER A 302 -24.02 0.36 6.26
N ARG A 303 -23.23 1.26 5.65
CA ARG A 303 -21.86 0.96 5.18
C ARG A 303 -20.88 2.09 5.52
N LEU A 304 -20.88 2.53 6.76
CA LEU A 304 -19.72 3.25 7.32
C LEU A 304 -18.60 2.24 7.63
N PRO A 305 -17.32 2.55 7.35
CA PRO A 305 -16.21 1.77 7.87
C PRO A 305 -16.09 2.06 9.38
N GLY A 306 -16.24 1.04 10.21
CA GLY A 306 -16.12 1.17 11.67
C GLY A 306 -16.95 0.20 12.51
N THR A 307 -17.72 -0.72 11.91
CA THR A 307 -18.36 -1.79 12.70
C THR A 307 -17.30 -2.80 13.13
N ILE A 308 -16.93 -2.79 14.41
CA ILE A 308 -16.21 -3.88 15.06
C ILE A 308 -17.08 -5.15 14.88
N PRO A 309 -16.53 -6.26 14.35
CA PRO A 309 -17.31 -7.49 14.24
C PRO A 309 -17.78 -7.92 15.63
N SER A 310 -19.06 -8.30 15.75
CA SER A 310 -19.61 -8.83 16.99
C SER A 310 -18.77 -10.03 17.47
N PRO A 311 -18.48 -10.15 18.79
CA PRO A 311 -17.81 -11.33 19.31
C PRO A 311 -18.66 -12.58 19.07
N PRO A 312 -18.05 -13.74 18.79
CA PRO A 312 -18.79 -14.99 18.63
C PRO A 312 -19.56 -15.31 19.94
N PRO A 313 -20.71 -16.01 19.86
CA PRO A 313 -21.45 -16.41 21.05
C PRO A 313 -20.55 -17.28 21.95
N PRO A 314 -20.70 -17.20 23.29
CA PRO A 314 -19.91 -17.99 24.20
C PRO A 314 -20.10 -19.48 23.91
N ALA A 315 -18.98 -20.20 23.82
CA ALA A 315 -18.99 -21.66 23.71
C ALA A 315 -19.74 -22.24 24.91
N GLU A 316 -20.69 -23.14 24.64
CA GLU A 316 -21.27 -23.99 25.67
C GLU A 316 -20.13 -24.76 26.36
N GLU A 317 -19.94 -24.43 27.63
CA GLU A 317 -18.95 -25.04 28.50
C GLU A 317 -19.38 -26.49 28.76
N HIS A 318 -18.85 -27.40 27.96
CA HIS A 318 -18.96 -28.84 28.21
C HIS A 318 -18.10 -29.15 29.45
N ASP A 319 -18.77 -29.22 30.60
CA ASP A 319 -18.23 -29.69 31.87
C ASP A 319 -17.63 -31.11 31.73
N PRO A 320 -16.32 -31.31 31.94
CA PRO A 320 -15.72 -32.63 32.00
C PRO A 320 -15.27 -32.90 33.44
N ARG A 321 -16.19 -33.01 34.41
CA ARG A 321 -15.96 -33.75 35.66
C ARG A 321 -17.23 -33.99 36.49
N GLY A 322 -18.08 -34.91 36.02
CA GLY A 322 -19.11 -35.55 36.83
C GLY A 322 -19.00 -37.06 36.73
N GLY A 323 -18.25 -37.68 37.65
CA GLY A 323 -18.08 -39.13 37.69
C GLY A 323 -19.36 -39.87 38.07
N GLN A 324 -19.51 -41.08 37.54
CA GLN A 324 -20.23 -42.15 38.23
C GLN A 324 -19.49 -43.49 38.09
N PRO A 325 -19.63 -44.38 39.11
CA PRO A 325 -18.73 -45.50 39.34
C PRO A 325 -19.15 -46.79 38.61
N LEU A 326 -18.23 -47.75 38.67
CA LEU A 326 -18.41 -49.17 38.34
C LEU A 326 -19.63 -49.83 39.03
N ASN A 327 -20.38 -50.62 38.24
CA ASN A 327 -20.91 -51.96 38.56
C ASN A 327 -21.42 -52.58 37.24
N THR A 328 -20.78 -53.58 36.65
CA THR A 328 -20.87 -55.04 36.87
C THR A 328 -22.28 -55.65 36.77
N VAL A 329 -22.39 -56.64 35.86
CA VAL A 329 -23.20 -57.89 35.89
C VAL A 329 -24.44 -58.01 34.97
N GLU A 330 -24.50 -59.15 34.26
CA GLU A 330 -25.63 -59.96 33.71
C GLU A 330 -26.29 -59.52 32.38
N GLU A 331 -26.18 -60.36 31.33
CA GLU A 331 -27.20 -61.33 30.82
C GLU A 331 -28.28 -60.58 30.00
N GLU A 332 -28.85 -61.02 28.88
CA GLU A 332 -29.14 -62.32 28.29
C GLU A 332 -29.74 -62.04 26.89
N ASN A 333 -29.51 -62.96 25.94
CA ASN A 333 -30.44 -63.51 24.93
C ASN A 333 -31.29 -62.67 23.94
N ASP A 334 -31.38 -63.29 22.75
CA ASP A 334 -32.45 -63.36 21.74
C ASP A 334 -32.89 -62.04 21.06
N ASP A 335 -33.03 -61.93 19.74
CA ASP A 335 -33.32 -62.89 18.66
C ASP A 335 -32.83 -62.28 17.31
#